data_AF-A0A2A4T333-F1
#
_entry.id   AF-A0A2A4T333-F1
#
_cell.length_a   1.000
_cell.length_b   1.000
_cell.length_c   1.000
_cell.angle_alpha   90.00
_cell.angle_beta   90.00
_cell.angle_gamma   90.00
#
_symmetry.space_group_name_H-M   'P 1'
#
loop_
_entity.id
_entity.type
_entity.pdbx_description
1 polymer ?
#
loop_
_entity_poly.entity_id
_entity_poly.type
_entity_poly.pdbx_seq_one_letter_code
_entity_poly.pdbx_strand_id
1 'polypeptide(L)'
;MMSYKTLRKIPGRYADVFPSKEKIASIFRSGRTYNCLHYASYDGESDLVKSLTDAISWGGIGMDALQLDMTWPEAGDIASVVHASQKTFEVILQVGKRALKEADNDPQVVVNTLEDYEGIIKRVLLDRSMGKGIGMKADYLAPFVRAIKERFPQFGISVAGGLGPETMHLVRPLVEEFPDISIDAQGKLRQSGSILDPIDWGIAEQYLINALSLF
;
A
#
# COMPACT_ATOMS: atom_id res chain seq x y z
N MET A 1 -6.58 8.10 0.11
CA MET A 1 -7.21 6.78 0.28
C MET A 1 -8.66 6.86 -0.15
N MET A 2 -9.13 5.80 -0.79
CA MET A 2 -10.51 5.53 -1.14
C MET A 2 -10.84 4.12 -0.64
N SER A 3 -12.08 3.88 -0.27
CA SER A 3 -12.59 2.54 -0.04
C SER A 3 -13.90 2.39 -0.79
N TYR A 4 -14.40 1.17 -0.94
CA TYR A 4 -15.73 0.96 -1.50
C TYR A 4 -16.81 1.80 -0.83
N LYS A 5 -16.76 1.87 0.51
CA LYS A 5 -17.74 2.65 1.28
C LYS A 5 -17.64 4.14 0.94
N THR A 6 -16.45 4.72 0.88
CA THR A 6 -16.30 6.14 0.52
C THR A 6 -16.64 6.41 -0.95
N LEU A 7 -16.31 5.48 -1.85
CA LEU A 7 -16.65 5.56 -3.27
C LEU A 7 -18.16 5.57 -3.51
N ARG A 8 -18.90 4.72 -2.78
CA ARG A 8 -20.35 4.57 -2.88
C ARG A 8 -21.15 5.45 -1.92
N LYS A 9 -20.49 6.34 -1.17
CA LYS A 9 -21.11 7.22 -0.15
C LYS A 9 -21.88 6.43 0.92
N ILE A 10 -21.40 5.24 1.26
CA ILE A 10 -21.93 4.42 2.35
C ILE A 10 -21.34 4.96 3.67
N PRO A 11 -22.17 5.26 4.68
CA PRO A 11 -21.70 5.72 5.98
C PRO A 11 -20.69 4.75 6.61
N GLY A 12 -19.65 5.29 7.24
CA GLY A 12 -18.64 4.50 7.92
C GLY A 12 -17.74 5.36 8.79
N ARG A 13 -17.02 4.72 9.70
CA ARG A 13 -16.13 5.39 10.69
C ARG A 13 -15.13 6.36 10.06
N TYR A 14 -14.73 6.12 8.83
CA TYR A 14 -13.66 6.87 8.15
C TYR A 14 -14.16 7.80 7.04
N ALA A 15 -15.48 8.06 6.97
CA ALA A 15 -16.07 8.86 5.89
C ALA A 15 -15.49 10.28 5.79
N ASP A 16 -15.20 10.91 6.94
CA ASP A 16 -14.69 12.28 7.01
C ASP A 16 -13.17 12.39 7.13
N VAL A 17 -12.49 11.24 7.23
CA VAL A 17 -11.02 11.17 7.41
C VAL A 17 -10.28 11.37 6.10
N PHE A 18 -10.86 10.87 5.00
CA PHE A 18 -10.23 10.90 3.70
C PHE A 18 -10.84 11.99 2.81
N PRO A 19 -10.04 12.58 1.90
CA PRO A 19 -10.58 13.49 0.90
C PRO A 19 -11.73 12.85 0.12
N SER A 20 -12.75 13.64 -0.21
CA SER A 20 -13.81 13.16 -1.08
C SER A 20 -13.24 12.79 -2.47
N LYS A 21 -13.86 11.84 -3.14
CA LYS A 21 -13.41 11.34 -4.46
C LYS A 21 -13.26 12.46 -5.50
N GLU A 22 -14.12 13.49 -5.42
CA GLU A 22 -14.09 14.66 -6.29
C GLU A 22 -12.85 15.54 -6.10
N LYS A 23 -12.17 15.43 -4.95
CA LYS A 23 -10.95 16.19 -4.65
C LYS A 23 -9.65 15.43 -5.00
N ILE A 24 -9.70 14.12 -5.22
CA ILE A 24 -8.51 13.27 -5.36
C ILE A 24 -7.60 13.75 -6.50
N ALA A 25 -8.11 13.87 -7.73
CA ALA A 25 -7.33 14.32 -8.88
C ALA A 25 -6.65 15.69 -8.65
N SER A 26 -7.26 16.55 -7.84
CA SER A 26 -6.71 17.87 -7.53
C SER A 26 -5.55 17.84 -6.52
N ILE A 27 -5.31 16.71 -5.84
CA ILE A 27 -4.15 16.52 -4.95
C ILE A 27 -2.93 16.09 -5.76
N PHE A 28 -3.14 15.27 -6.80
CA PHE A 28 -2.09 14.71 -7.66
C PHE A 28 -1.62 15.71 -8.73
N ARG A 29 -1.10 16.86 -8.31
CA ARG A 29 -0.68 17.96 -9.22
C ARG A 29 0.81 18.01 -9.51
N SER A 30 1.64 17.38 -8.68
CA SER A 30 3.10 17.48 -8.75
C SER A 30 3.70 16.22 -9.37
N GLY A 31 4.52 16.40 -10.41
CA GLY A 31 5.37 15.33 -10.95
C GLY A 31 6.66 15.09 -10.15
N ARG A 32 6.86 15.80 -9.03
CA ARG A 32 8.01 15.61 -8.12
C ARG A 32 7.73 14.60 -7.01
N THR A 33 6.49 14.12 -6.92
CA THR A 33 6.02 13.20 -5.89
C THR A 33 5.39 12.00 -6.56
N TYR A 34 5.57 10.82 -5.96
CA TYR A 34 4.92 9.60 -6.41
C TYR A 34 3.49 9.54 -5.88
N ASN A 35 2.52 9.87 -6.73
CA ASN A 35 1.11 10.02 -6.37
C ASN A 35 0.40 8.66 -6.37
N CYS A 36 0.24 8.08 -5.18
CA CYS A 36 -0.43 6.79 -4.99
C CYS A 36 -1.87 6.96 -4.51
N LEU A 37 -2.84 6.40 -5.25
CA LEU A 37 -4.19 6.20 -4.77
C LEU A 37 -4.29 4.84 -4.06
N HIS A 38 -4.47 4.88 -2.75
CA HIS A 38 -4.78 3.71 -1.95
C HIS A 38 -6.27 3.38 -2.03
N TYR A 39 -6.62 2.21 -2.58
CA TYR A 39 -7.98 1.66 -2.61
C TYR A 39 -8.11 0.44 -1.69
N ALA A 40 -9.06 0.50 -0.75
CA ALA A 40 -9.30 -0.57 0.21
C ALA A 40 -10.68 -1.23 0.05
N SER A 41 -10.69 -2.56 0.09
CA SER A 41 -11.91 -3.38 0.07
C SER A 41 -11.70 -4.64 0.91
N TYR A 42 -12.45 -4.80 1.99
CA TYR A 42 -12.24 -5.90 2.96
C TYR A 42 -13.42 -6.84 3.11
N ASP A 43 -14.55 -6.52 2.47
CA ASP A 43 -15.84 -7.17 2.70
C ASP A 43 -16.29 -8.02 1.49
N GLY A 44 -15.39 -8.33 0.54
CA GLY A 44 -15.68 -9.23 -0.59
C GLY A 44 -16.79 -8.70 -1.49
N GLU A 45 -16.52 -7.61 -2.19
CA GLU A 45 -17.54 -6.91 -3.00
C GLU A 45 -17.86 -7.65 -4.30
N SER A 46 -19.15 -7.63 -4.68
CA SER A 46 -19.64 -8.27 -5.90
C SER A 46 -19.24 -7.56 -7.20
N ASP A 47 -18.53 -6.42 -7.14
CA ASP A 47 -18.21 -5.61 -8.32
C ASP A 47 -16.87 -4.86 -8.16
N LEU A 48 -15.78 -5.64 -8.03
CA LEU A 48 -14.42 -5.11 -7.95
C LEU A 48 -14.05 -4.32 -9.21
N VAL A 49 -14.35 -4.86 -10.39
CA VAL A 49 -14.04 -4.25 -11.70
C VAL A 49 -14.59 -2.83 -11.81
N LYS A 50 -15.88 -2.61 -11.52
CA LYS A 50 -16.45 -1.26 -11.55
C LYS A 50 -15.85 -0.36 -10.50
N SER A 51 -15.55 -0.88 -9.32
CA SER A 51 -15.04 -0.07 -8.22
C SER A 51 -13.60 0.40 -8.47
N LEU A 52 -12.75 -0.47 -9.04
CA LEU A 52 -11.42 -0.08 -9.51
C LEU A 52 -11.50 0.89 -10.69
N THR A 53 -12.39 0.65 -11.65
CA THR A 53 -12.62 1.56 -12.79
C THR A 53 -12.99 2.97 -12.31
N ASP A 54 -13.95 3.06 -11.37
CA ASP A 54 -14.35 4.33 -10.78
C ASP A 54 -13.18 4.97 -10.02
N ALA A 55 -12.44 4.21 -9.20
CA ALA A 55 -11.29 4.72 -8.43
C ALA A 55 -10.20 5.32 -9.35
N ILE A 56 -9.83 4.61 -10.40
CA ILE A 56 -8.85 5.05 -11.40
C ILE A 56 -9.34 6.30 -12.14
N SER A 57 -10.63 6.38 -12.43
CA SER A 57 -11.23 7.58 -13.04
C SER A 57 -11.05 8.80 -12.12
N TRP A 58 -11.41 8.67 -10.84
CA TRP A 58 -11.24 9.74 -9.84
C TRP A 58 -9.79 10.09 -9.52
N GLY A 59 -8.86 9.16 -9.71
CA GLY A 59 -7.42 9.41 -9.61
C GLY A 59 -6.91 10.47 -10.60
N GLY A 60 -7.60 10.67 -11.74
CA GLY A 60 -7.18 11.62 -12.75
C GLY A 60 -5.91 11.19 -13.50
N ILE A 61 -5.24 12.13 -14.17
CA ILE A 61 -4.04 11.87 -15.00
C ILE A 61 -2.73 11.92 -14.21
N GLY A 62 -2.72 12.58 -13.04
CA GLY A 62 -1.53 12.72 -12.21
C GLY A 62 -1.26 11.53 -11.27
N MET A 63 -2.03 10.46 -11.38
CA MET A 63 -1.88 9.26 -10.55
C MET A 63 -0.74 8.39 -11.09
N ASP A 64 0.27 8.15 -10.28
CA ASP A 64 1.41 7.29 -10.63
C ASP A 64 1.16 5.83 -10.22
N ALA A 65 0.35 5.61 -9.19
CA ALA A 65 0.06 4.26 -8.71
C ALA A 65 -1.34 4.08 -8.12
N LEU A 66 -1.81 2.83 -8.20
CA LEU A 66 -2.96 2.30 -7.48
C LEU A 66 -2.49 1.23 -6.50
N GLN A 67 -2.64 1.48 -5.20
CA GLN A 67 -2.37 0.50 -4.15
C GLN A 67 -3.65 -0.23 -3.75
N LEU A 68 -3.63 -1.56 -3.86
CA LEU A 68 -4.74 -2.42 -3.53
C LEU A 68 -4.56 -3.00 -2.12
N ASP A 69 -5.43 -2.59 -1.21
CA ASP A 69 -5.48 -3.08 0.17
C ASP A 69 -6.73 -3.93 0.38
N MET A 70 -6.58 -5.17 -0.04
CA MET A 70 -7.59 -6.22 0.00
C MET A 70 -6.91 -7.59 -0.03
N THR A 71 -7.61 -8.63 0.41
CA THR A 71 -7.05 -9.98 0.41
C THR A 71 -7.17 -10.60 -0.97
N TRP A 72 -6.03 -10.92 -1.61
CA TRP A 72 -5.92 -11.71 -2.84
C TRP A 72 -7.00 -11.43 -3.89
N PRO A 73 -7.10 -10.19 -4.41
CA PRO A 73 -8.07 -9.85 -5.46
C PRO A 73 -7.78 -10.60 -6.76
N GLU A 74 -8.82 -10.95 -7.51
CA GLU A 74 -8.67 -11.68 -8.76
C GLU A 74 -7.77 -10.92 -9.75
N ALA A 75 -6.65 -11.53 -10.14
CA ALA A 75 -5.63 -10.86 -10.95
C ALA A 75 -6.16 -10.46 -12.34
N GLY A 76 -7.04 -11.28 -12.92
CA GLY A 76 -7.70 -10.99 -14.20
C GLY A 76 -8.56 -9.73 -14.17
N ASP A 77 -9.27 -9.48 -13.06
CA ASP A 77 -10.08 -8.27 -12.88
C ASP A 77 -9.18 -7.03 -12.86
N ILE A 78 -8.05 -7.08 -12.15
CA ILE A 78 -7.07 -6.00 -12.08
C ILE A 78 -6.50 -5.73 -13.47
N ALA A 79 -6.04 -6.77 -14.17
CA ALA A 79 -5.47 -6.66 -15.50
C ALA A 79 -6.48 -6.04 -16.50
N SER A 80 -7.74 -6.47 -16.44
CA SER A 80 -8.79 -5.96 -17.32
C SER A 80 -9.03 -4.47 -17.12
N VAL A 81 -9.08 -4.02 -15.87
CA VAL A 81 -9.32 -2.60 -15.53
C VAL A 81 -8.12 -1.74 -15.88
N VAL A 82 -6.90 -2.19 -15.57
CA VAL A 82 -5.66 -1.48 -15.93
C VAL A 82 -5.59 -1.30 -17.44
N HIS A 83 -5.81 -2.38 -18.20
CA HIS A 83 -5.84 -2.33 -19.66
C HIS A 83 -6.93 -1.40 -20.19
N ALA A 84 -8.17 -1.53 -19.70
CA ALA A 84 -9.30 -0.71 -20.13
C ALA A 84 -9.12 0.78 -19.81
N SER A 85 -8.36 1.12 -18.75
CA SER A 85 -8.15 2.51 -18.35
C SER A 85 -7.37 3.33 -19.38
N GLN A 86 -6.54 2.69 -20.21
CA GLN A 86 -5.60 3.34 -21.14
C GLN A 86 -4.68 4.37 -20.47
N LYS A 87 -4.51 4.30 -19.14
CA LYS A 87 -3.61 5.16 -18.37
C LYS A 87 -2.32 4.39 -18.05
N THR A 88 -1.23 5.13 -17.89
CA THR A 88 0.04 4.59 -17.41
C THR A 88 0.16 4.85 -15.92
N PHE A 89 0.04 3.80 -15.11
CA PHE A 89 0.28 3.82 -13.66
C PHE A 89 0.73 2.43 -13.19
N GLU A 90 1.37 2.36 -12.03
CA GLU A 90 1.77 1.11 -11.39
C GLU A 90 0.65 0.55 -10.50
N VAL A 91 0.55 -0.78 -10.41
CA VAL A 91 -0.26 -1.43 -9.37
C VAL A 91 0.65 -1.93 -8.25
N ILE A 92 0.28 -1.59 -7.01
CA ILE A 92 0.92 -2.06 -5.79
C ILE A 92 -0.05 -3.02 -5.09
N LEU A 93 0.33 -4.28 -4.91
CA LEU A 93 -0.47 -5.23 -4.13
C LEU A 93 -0.03 -5.22 -2.67
N GLN A 94 -0.93 -4.87 -1.76
CA GLN A 94 -0.65 -4.95 -0.33
C GLN A 94 -0.95 -6.37 0.19
N VAL A 95 0.10 -7.08 0.59
CA VAL A 95 0.00 -8.38 1.25
C VAL A 95 -0.09 -8.11 2.76
N GLY A 96 -1.33 -7.84 3.18
CA GLY A 96 -1.67 -7.52 4.56
C GLY A 96 -1.78 -8.74 5.48
N LYS A 97 -2.08 -8.50 6.77
CA LYS A 97 -2.25 -9.57 7.78
C LYS A 97 -3.21 -10.70 7.36
N ARG A 98 -4.32 -10.38 6.69
CA ARG A 98 -5.29 -11.39 6.23
C ARG A 98 -4.71 -12.27 5.12
N ALA A 99 -4.11 -11.64 4.11
CA ALA A 99 -3.42 -12.33 3.01
C ALA A 99 -2.29 -13.24 3.52
N LEU A 100 -1.44 -12.74 4.44
CA LEU A 100 -0.39 -13.54 5.08
C LEU A 100 -0.97 -14.72 5.88
N LYS A 101 -2.11 -14.54 6.55
CA LYS A 101 -2.76 -15.62 7.30
C LYS A 101 -3.34 -16.69 6.37
N GLU A 102 -3.94 -16.31 5.24
CA GLU A 102 -4.47 -17.26 4.25
C GLU A 102 -3.37 -18.04 3.54
N ALA A 103 -2.17 -17.45 3.43
CA ALA A 103 -0.97 -18.14 3.00
C ALA A 103 -0.27 -18.92 4.13
N ASP A 104 -0.96 -19.18 5.26
CA ASP A 104 -0.43 -19.84 6.46
C ASP A 104 0.86 -19.24 7.03
N ASN A 105 1.15 -17.98 6.71
CA ASN A 105 2.41 -17.29 7.00
C ASN A 105 3.64 -17.97 6.39
N ASP A 106 3.45 -18.67 5.27
CA ASP A 106 4.50 -19.31 4.49
C ASP A 106 4.95 -18.39 3.32
N PRO A 107 6.22 -17.95 3.29
CA PRO A 107 6.77 -17.19 2.18
C PRO A 107 6.58 -17.84 0.80
N GLN A 108 6.68 -19.17 0.71
CA GLN A 108 6.55 -19.86 -0.56
C GLN A 108 5.12 -19.87 -1.07
N VAL A 109 4.13 -19.98 -0.16
CA VAL A 109 2.72 -19.87 -0.53
C VAL A 109 2.42 -18.45 -1.04
N VAL A 110 2.96 -17.42 -0.39
CA VAL A 110 2.85 -16.03 -0.88
C VAL A 110 3.44 -15.89 -2.28
N VAL A 111 4.63 -16.43 -2.50
CA VAL A 111 5.30 -16.38 -3.81
C VAL A 111 4.48 -17.09 -4.89
N ASN A 112 3.96 -18.28 -4.61
CA ASN A 112 3.13 -19.03 -5.55
C ASN A 112 1.86 -18.25 -5.90
N THR A 113 1.20 -17.63 -4.91
CA THR A 113 0.03 -16.78 -5.16
C THR A 113 0.37 -15.54 -5.98
N LEU A 114 1.57 -14.97 -5.80
CA LEU A 114 2.03 -13.80 -6.57
C LEU A 114 2.29 -14.11 -8.06
N GLU A 115 2.44 -15.38 -8.46
CA GLU A 115 2.64 -15.76 -9.87
C GLU A 115 1.47 -15.29 -10.75
N ASP A 116 0.23 -15.34 -10.24
CA ASP A 116 -0.96 -14.89 -10.97
C ASP A 116 -0.94 -13.38 -11.26
N TYR A 117 -0.14 -12.61 -10.52
CA TYR A 117 -0.02 -11.15 -10.64
C TYR A 117 1.19 -10.71 -11.46
N GLU A 118 2.00 -11.66 -11.95
CA GLU A 118 3.18 -11.36 -12.75
C GLU A 118 2.80 -10.61 -14.04
N GLY A 119 3.50 -9.50 -14.31
CA GLY A 119 3.19 -8.60 -15.43
C GLY A 119 2.06 -7.60 -15.14
N ILE A 120 1.23 -7.83 -14.11
CA ILE A 120 0.11 -6.97 -13.71
C ILE A 120 0.55 -5.95 -12.65
N ILE A 121 1.20 -6.43 -11.59
CA ILE A 121 1.69 -5.57 -10.51
C ILE A 121 3.16 -5.20 -10.72
N LYS A 122 3.57 -4.06 -10.17
CA LYS A 122 4.98 -3.63 -10.16
C LYS A 122 5.60 -3.70 -8.78
N ARG A 123 4.78 -3.64 -7.72
CA ARG A 123 5.27 -3.65 -6.36
C ARG A 123 4.39 -4.48 -5.43
N VAL A 124 5.03 -5.00 -4.39
CA VAL A 124 4.38 -5.66 -3.25
C VAL A 124 4.64 -4.82 -2.00
N LEU A 125 3.57 -4.49 -1.26
CA LEU A 125 3.67 -3.88 0.07
C LEU A 125 3.38 -4.93 1.14
N LEU A 126 4.36 -5.23 1.99
CA LEU A 126 4.18 -6.09 3.15
C LEU A 126 3.74 -5.25 4.37
N ASP A 127 2.48 -5.35 4.78
CA ASP A 127 1.95 -4.66 5.98
C ASP A 127 1.22 -5.62 6.94
N ARG A 128 1.93 -6.09 7.96
CA ARG A 128 1.32 -6.92 9.00
C ARG A 128 0.52 -6.12 10.02
N SER A 129 0.81 -4.82 10.17
CA SER A 129 0.30 -4.01 11.28
C SER A 129 -1.18 -3.63 11.10
N MET A 130 -1.66 -3.54 9.86
CA MET A 130 -2.99 -3.03 9.49
C MET A 130 -3.32 -1.70 10.20
N GLY A 131 -2.33 -0.81 10.38
CA GLY A 131 -2.52 0.47 11.07
C GLY A 131 -2.82 0.37 12.58
N LYS A 132 -2.62 -0.79 13.22
CA LYS A 132 -2.87 -0.98 14.68
C LYS A 132 -1.75 -0.48 15.60
N GLY A 133 -0.72 0.17 15.03
CA GLY A 133 0.42 0.70 15.80
C GLY A 133 1.35 -0.35 16.42
N ILE A 134 1.19 -1.63 16.06
CA ILE A 134 2.14 -2.68 16.42
C ILE A 134 3.38 -2.50 15.55
N GLY A 135 4.56 -2.38 16.18
CA GLY A 135 5.82 -2.25 15.47
C GLY A 135 6.09 -3.43 14.56
N MET A 136 6.57 -3.14 13.35
CA MET A 136 7.03 -4.14 12.39
C MET A 136 8.13 -5.01 13.02
N LYS A 137 8.10 -6.30 12.66
CA LYS A 137 9.10 -7.30 13.04
C LYS A 137 9.92 -7.68 11.82
N ALA A 138 11.13 -7.12 11.71
CA ALA A 138 12.01 -7.30 10.56
C ALA A 138 12.37 -8.78 10.31
N ASP A 139 12.72 -9.50 11.38
CA ASP A 139 12.99 -10.94 11.39
C ASP A 139 11.87 -11.77 10.77
N TYR A 140 10.63 -11.35 10.98
CA TYR A 140 9.46 -12.02 10.45
C TYR A 140 9.21 -11.68 8.97
N LEU A 141 9.47 -10.45 8.52
CA LEU A 141 9.25 -10.06 7.12
C LEU A 141 10.40 -10.48 6.20
N ALA A 142 11.63 -10.59 6.71
CA ALA A 142 12.81 -10.90 5.91
C ALA A 142 12.66 -12.19 5.06
N PRO A 143 12.09 -13.31 5.56
CA PRO A 143 11.83 -14.49 4.75
C PRO A 143 10.91 -14.22 3.55
N PHE A 144 9.88 -13.38 3.71
CA PHE A 144 8.98 -13.01 2.62
C PHE A 144 9.68 -12.12 1.60
N VAL A 145 10.42 -11.11 2.06
CA VAL A 145 11.19 -10.24 1.17
C VAL A 145 12.17 -11.07 0.34
N ARG A 146 12.94 -11.97 0.98
CA ARG A 146 13.90 -12.83 0.29
C ARG A 146 13.24 -13.70 -0.78
N ALA A 147 12.17 -14.43 -0.42
CA ALA A 147 11.48 -15.33 -1.34
C ALA A 147 10.87 -14.58 -2.54
N ILE A 148 10.27 -13.40 -2.31
CA ILE A 148 9.70 -12.57 -3.39
C ILE A 148 10.81 -12.08 -4.32
N LYS A 149 11.95 -11.60 -3.81
CA LYS A 149 13.05 -11.11 -4.66
C LYS A 149 13.74 -12.22 -5.44
N GLU A 150 13.86 -13.41 -4.84
CA GLU A 150 14.41 -14.59 -5.52
C GLU A 150 13.53 -15.01 -6.71
N ARG A 151 12.20 -15.00 -6.55
CA ARG A 151 11.27 -15.40 -7.63
C ARG A 151 10.96 -14.28 -8.63
N PHE A 152 10.86 -13.04 -8.15
CA PHE A 152 10.43 -11.86 -8.91
C PHE A 152 11.41 -10.68 -8.69
N PRO A 153 12.65 -10.75 -9.18
CA PRO A 153 13.66 -9.71 -8.97
C PRO A 153 13.25 -8.34 -9.53
N GLN A 154 12.26 -8.28 -10.41
CA GLN A 154 11.71 -7.05 -10.99
C GLN A 154 10.68 -6.35 -10.09
N PHE A 155 10.14 -7.01 -9.06
CA PHE A 155 9.17 -6.38 -8.17
C PHE A 155 9.84 -5.42 -7.20
N GLY A 156 9.34 -4.19 -7.15
CA GLY A 156 9.65 -3.31 -6.03
C GLY A 156 9.00 -3.83 -4.76
N ILE A 157 9.70 -3.80 -3.63
CA ILE A 157 9.15 -4.24 -2.36
C ILE A 157 9.10 -3.06 -1.41
N SER A 158 7.91 -2.83 -0.84
CA SER A 158 7.71 -1.90 0.26
C SER A 158 7.41 -2.66 1.54
N VAL A 159 7.83 -2.12 2.67
CA VAL A 159 7.46 -2.64 4.00
C VAL A 159 6.81 -1.55 4.84
N ALA A 160 5.80 -1.92 5.62
CA ALA A 160 5.11 -1.02 6.54
C ALA A 160 4.90 -1.67 7.91
N GLY A 161 4.65 -0.80 8.89
CA GLY A 161 4.14 -1.20 10.20
C GLY A 161 4.75 -0.44 11.35
N GLY A 162 4.00 0.54 11.88
CA GLY A 162 4.43 1.28 13.06
C GLY A 162 5.68 2.14 12.86
N LEU A 163 6.06 2.44 11.61
CA LEU A 163 7.18 3.30 11.26
C LEU A 163 6.84 4.77 11.48
N GLY A 164 7.79 5.49 12.07
CA GLY A 164 7.76 6.92 12.38
C GLY A 164 9.15 7.37 12.85
N PRO A 165 9.33 8.65 13.23
CA PRO A 165 10.65 9.21 13.51
C PRO A 165 11.48 8.42 14.55
N GLU A 166 10.84 7.96 15.61
CA GLU A 166 11.49 7.27 16.74
C GLU A 166 11.58 5.74 16.55
N THR A 167 10.93 5.20 15.51
CA THR A 167 10.81 3.75 15.29
C THR A 167 11.52 3.26 14.03
N MET A 168 12.38 4.09 13.42
CA MET A 168 13.17 3.71 12.24
C MET A 168 14.11 2.52 12.47
N HIS A 169 14.50 2.26 13.72
CA HIS A 169 15.27 1.07 14.08
C HIS A 169 14.53 -0.24 13.76
N LEU A 170 13.19 -0.24 13.65
CA LEU A 170 12.40 -1.42 13.30
C LEU A 170 12.66 -1.91 11.88
N VAL A 171 12.99 -1.01 10.95
CA VAL A 171 13.20 -1.35 9.53
C VAL A 171 14.68 -1.49 9.15
N ARG A 172 15.59 -0.97 9.98
CA ARG A 172 17.04 -1.05 9.75
C ARG A 172 17.54 -2.44 9.34
N PRO A 173 17.19 -3.55 10.01
CA PRO A 173 17.70 -4.87 9.60
C PRO A 173 17.26 -5.28 8.18
N LEU A 174 16.08 -4.85 7.74
CA LEU A 174 15.60 -5.13 6.38
C LEU A 174 16.31 -4.26 5.35
N VAL A 175 16.58 -2.99 5.66
CA VAL A 175 17.31 -2.10 4.74
C VAL A 175 18.76 -2.55 4.58
N GLU A 176 19.40 -2.98 5.67
CA GLU A 176 20.78 -3.50 5.64
C GLU A 176 20.89 -4.79 4.80
N GLU A 177 19.87 -5.66 4.84
CA GLU A 177 19.83 -6.88 4.02
C GLU A 177 19.36 -6.61 2.57
N PHE A 178 18.42 -5.68 2.39
CA PHE A 178 17.74 -5.39 1.12
C PHE A 178 17.71 -3.87 0.86
N PRO A 179 18.80 -3.27 0.37
CA PRO A 179 18.96 -1.81 0.31
C PRO A 179 18.04 -1.08 -0.69
N ASP A 180 17.40 -1.82 -1.59
CA ASP A 180 16.49 -1.36 -2.65
C ASP A 180 15.00 -1.47 -2.27
N ILE A 181 14.66 -1.85 -1.03
CA ILE A 181 13.27 -1.78 -0.55
C ILE A 181 12.85 -0.33 -0.31
N SER A 182 11.54 -0.08 -0.32
CA SER A 182 10.95 1.16 0.16
C SER A 182 10.20 0.97 1.49
N ILE A 183 9.88 2.07 2.16
CA ILE A 183 9.16 2.07 3.43
C ILE A 183 7.89 2.89 3.34
N ASP A 184 6.86 2.48 4.08
CA ASP A 184 5.58 3.19 4.17
C ASP A 184 5.17 3.43 5.64
N ALA A 185 4.58 4.60 5.89
CA ALA A 185 4.18 5.06 7.21
C ALA A 185 2.93 5.94 7.15
N GLN A 186 2.04 5.74 8.13
CA GLN A 186 0.81 6.53 8.24
C GLN A 186 0.47 6.88 9.68
N GLY A 187 0.33 5.87 10.55
CA GLY A 187 -0.17 6.06 11.92
C GLY A 187 0.75 6.94 12.78
N LYS A 188 2.05 6.62 12.82
CA LYS A 188 3.04 7.37 13.63
C LYS A 188 3.47 8.71 13.03
N LEU A 189 2.82 9.15 11.96
CA LEU A 189 2.96 10.50 11.40
C LEU A 189 1.87 11.47 11.92
N ARG A 190 1.12 11.04 12.94
CA ARG A 190 0.01 11.79 13.55
C ARG A 190 0.28 11.88 15.05
N GLN A 191 -0.11 13.00 15.67
CA GLN A 191 0.21 13.27 17.08
C GLN A 191 -0.28 12.18 18.03
N SER A 192 -1.55 11.75 17.91
CA SER A 192 -2.07 10.67 18.78
C SER A 192 -1.80 9.26 18.23
N GLY A 193 -1.28 9.15 17.01
CA GLY A 193 -1.25 7.89 16.26
C GLY A 193 -2.61 7.46 15.66
N SER A 194 -3.69 8.18 15.95
CA SER A 194 -5.04 7.90 15.41
C SER A 194 -5.16 8.35 13.98
N ILE A 195 -5.73 7.49 13.12
CA ILE A 195 -6.05 7.84 11.73
C ILE A 195 -7.06 9.00 11.61
N LEU A 196 -7.80 9.31 12.68
CA LEU A 196 -8.79 10.40 12.71
C LEU A 196 -8.15 11.80 12.78
N ASP A 197 -6.93 11.90 13.30
CA ASP A 197 -6.21 13.17 13.38
C ASP A 197 -5.59 13.47 12.02
N PRO A 198 -5.34 14.74 11.63
CA PRO A 198 -4.55 15.03 10.43
C PRO A 198 -3.10 14.53 10.55
N ILE A 199 -2.42 14.43 9.41
CA ILE A 199 -0.95 14.25 9.40
C ILE A 199 -0.31 15.48 10.06
N ASP A 200 0.64 15.23 10.95
CA ASP A 200 1.51 16.27 11.48
C ASP A 200 2.75 16.37 10.57
N TRP A 201 2.86 17.50 9.86
CA TRP A 201 3.92 17.69 8.88
C TRP A 201 5.32 17.80 9.50
N GLY A 202 5.44 18.25 10.77
CA GLY A 202 6.73 18.26 11.46
C GLY A 202 7.20 16.84 11.80
N ILE A 203 6.27 15.98 12.21
CA ILE A 203 6.55 14.54 12.42
C ILE A 203 6.90 13.86 11.08
N ALA A 204 6.17 14.17 10.01
CA ALA A 204 6.43 13.62 8.68
C ALA A 204 7.79 14.06 8.11
N GLU A 205 8.17 15.32 8.31
CA GLU A 205 9.49 15.84 7.94
C GLU A 205 10.62 15.11 8.68
N GLN A 206 10.50 14.96 10.01
CA GLN A 206 11.50 14.23 10.78
C GLN A 206 11.59 12.76 10.36
N TYR A 207 10.47 12.13 10.03
CA TYR A 207 10.45 10.78 9.48
C TYR A 207 11.22 10.69 8.16
N LEU A 208 11.00 11.65 7.24
CA LEU A 208 11.71 11.71 5.97
C LEU A 208 13.21 11.92 6.17
N ILE A 209 13.62 12.84 7.04
CA ILE A 209 15.05 13.07 7.35
C ILE A 209 15.69 11.77 7.88
N ASN A 210 15.03 11.08 8.81
CA ASN A 210 15.56 9.85 9.37
C ASN A 210 15.59 8.72 8.33
N ALA A 211 14.60 8.64 7.46
CA ALA A 211 14.57 7.69 6.34
C ALA A 211 15.74 7.93 5.37
N LEU A 212 15.98 9.18 4.98
CA LEU A 212 17.10 9.55 4.10
C LEU A 212 18.48 9.29 4.72
N SER A 213 18.59 9.18 6.04
CA SER A 213 19.83 8.80 6.71
C SER A 213 20.05 7.29 6.80
N LEU A 214 19.00 6.50 6.55
CA LEU A 214 19.01 5.04 6.64
C LEU A 214 19.33 4.39 5.29
N PHE A 215 18.93 5.03 4.19
CA PHE A 215 19.21 4.64 2.80
C PHE A 215 20.40 5.42 2.24
#